data_AF-A0A1J3GE91-F1
#
_entry.id   AF-A0A1J3GE91-F1
#
_cell.length_a   1.000
_cell.length_b   1.000
_cell.length_c   1.000
_cell.angle_alpha   90.00
_cell.angle_beta   90.00
_cell.angle_gamma   90.00
#
_symmetry.space_group_name_H-M   'P 1'
#
loop_
_entity.id
_entity.type
_entity.pdbx_description
1 polymer ?
#
loop_
_entity_poly.entity_id
_entity_poly.type
_entity_poly.pdbx_seq_one_letter_code
_entity_poly.pdbx_strand_id
1 'polypeptide(L)'
;GFGYGNYDGLNTYPKFDMHVGPNLWTAVDLEFGNDREIIYMSKSNLLQICLVKTGETIPMISTLELRPLRNDSYNTRFGPLDLIYRRHYT
;
A
#
# COMPACT_ATOMS: atom_id res chain seq x y z
N GLY A 1 -2.69 5.50 2.56
CA GLY A 1 -3.02 5.56 3.99
C GLY A 1 -4.42 5.03 4.23
N PHE A 2 -4.69 4.66 5.47
CA PHE A 2 -5.94 4.04 5.91
C PHE A 2 -6.47 4.76 7.15
N GLY A 3 -7.63 5.40 7.02
CA GLY A 3 -8.38 5.97 8.14
C GLY A 3 -9.74 5.30 8.25
N TYR A 4 -9.83 4.16 8.97
CA TYR A 4 -11.06 3.36 9.05
C TYR A 4 -12.22 4.15 9.67
N GLY A 5 -11.99 4.81 10.82
CA GLY A 5 -12.98 5.68 11.46
C GLY A 5 -14.35 5.07 11.72
N ASN A 6 -14.48 3.73 11.70
CA ASN A 6 -15.75 3.01 11.76
C ASN A 6 -16.76 3.45 10.67
N TYR A 7 -16.30 3.67 9.43
CA TYR A 7 -17.14 4.21 8.35
C TYR A 7 -18.35 3.33 7.99
N ASP A 8 -18.30 2.03 8.28
CA ASP A 8 -19.33 1.04 7.99
C ASP A 8 -20.19 0.68 9.22
N GLY A 9 -19.90 1.24 10.39
CA GLY A 9 -20.63 0.96 11.63
C GLY A 9 -20.38 -0.42 12.24
N LEU A 10 -19.48 -1.23 11.68
CA LEU A 10 -19.20 -2.60 12.16
C LEU A 10 -18.19 -2.66 13.30
N ASN A 11 -17.48 -1.56 13.55
CA ASN A 11 -16.46 -1.39 14.57
C ASN A 11 -15.43 -2.54 14.57
N THR A 12 -15.05 -3.00 13.38
CA THR A 12 -14.13 -4.13 13.18
C THR A 12 -13.04 -3.69 12.21
N TYR A 13 -11.78 -3.73 12.65
CA TYR A 13 -10.65 -3.28 11.84
C TYR A 13 -10.48 -4.13 10.57
N PRO A 14 -10.45 -3.51 9.38
CA PRO A 14 -10.26 -4.23 8.13
C PRO A 14 -8.93 -4.99 8.03
N LYS A 15 -9.00 -6.21 7.50
CA LYS A 15 -7.86 -7.05 7.10
C LYS A 15 -8.04 -7.50 5.65
N PHE A 16 -7.03 -7.29 4.83
CA PHE A 16 -7.08 -7.59 3.39
C PHE A 16 -5.68 -7.58 2.77
N ASP A 17 -5.52 -8.20 1.62
CA ASP A 17 -4.27 -8.16 0.87
C ASP A 17 -4.28 -7.05 -0.17
N MET A 18 -3.14 -6.43 -0.39
CA MET A 18 -2.95 -5.41 -1.41
C MET A 18 -1.94 -5.91 -2.44
N HIS A 19 -2.31 -5.83 -3.72
CA HIS A 19 -1.48 -6.26 -4.84
C HIS A 19 -1.14 -5.08 -5.76
N VAL A 20 0.03 -5.14 -6.36
CA VAL A 20 0.44 -4.27 -7.47
C VAL A 20 0.58 -5.12 -8.73
N GLY A 21 -0.37 -4.95 -9.65
CA GLY A 21 -0.58 -5.89 -10.74
C GLY A 21 -0.83 -7.31 -10.20
N PRO A 22 -0.16 -8.35 -10.72
CA PRO A 22 -0.35 -9.72 -10.23
C PRO A 22 0.38 -10.02 -8.91
N ASN A 23 1.25 -9.13 -8.44
CA ASN A 23 2.15 -9.42 -7.32
C ASN A 23 1.54 -8.96 -6.00
N LEU A 24 1.61 -9.81 -4.97
CA LEU A 24 1.31 -9.40 -3.60
C LEU A 24 2.30 -8.31 -3.18
N TRP A 25 1.77 -7.18 -2.75
CA TRP A 25 2.55 -6.11 -2.15
C TRP A 25 2.60 -6.29 -0.63
N THR A 26 1.45 -6.28 0.05
CA THR A 26 1.42 -6.37 1.51
C THR A 26 0.08 -6.90 2.02
N ALA A 27 0.11 -7.56 3.18
CA ALA A 27 -1.07 -7.86 3.97
C ALA A 27 -1.36 -6.66 4.89
N VAL A 28 -2.54 -6.07 4.71
CA VAL A 28 -3.01 -4.94 5.50
C VAL A 28 -3.77 -5.47 6.71
N ASP A 29 -3.37 -5.00 7.89
CA ASP A 29 -4.11 -5.16 9.13
C ASP A 29 -4.17 -3.79 9.82
N LEU A 30 -5.36 -3.18 9.80
CA LEU A 30 -5.58 -1.83 10.31
C LEU A 30 -5.62 -1.76 11.84
N GLU A 31 -5.62 -2.91 12.52
CA GLU A 31 -5.45 -2.98 13.97
C GLU A 31 -4.03 -2.55 14.39
N PHE A 32 -3.02 -2.84 13.55
CA PHE A 32 -1.60 -2.65 13.89
C PHE A 32 -0.91 -1.51 13.12
N GLY A 33 -1.57 -0.90 12.13
CA GLY A 33 -0.99 0.27 11.47
C GLY A 33 -1.75 0.75 10.24
N ASN A 34 -1.65 2.05 10.01
CA ASN A 34 -2.53 2.79 9.09
C ASN A 34 -1.85 3.23 7.79
N ASP A 35 -0.53 3.16 7.72
CA ASP A 35 0.23 3.62 6.56
C ASP A 35 1.04 2.50 5.94
N ARG A 36 1.07 2.48 4.61
CA ARG A 36 1.84 1.58 3.76
C ARG A 36 2.39 2.40 2.60
N GLU A 37 3.66 2.19 2.28
CA GLU A 37 4.35 2.86 1.19
C GLU A 37 5.30 1.87 0.47
N ILE A 38 5.41 2.03 -0.84
CA ILE A 38 6.30 1.24 -1.70
C ILE A 38 6.92 2.12 -2.77
N ILE A 39 8.17 1.84 -3.12
CA ILE A 39 8.79 2.38 -4.33
C ILE A 39 8.63 1.33 -5.44
N TYR A 40 7.83 1.68 -6.44
CA TYR A 40 7.51 0.79 -7.55
C TYR A 40 8.09 1.30 -8.87
N MET A 41 8.90 0.48 -9.53
CA MET A 41 9.43 0.76 -10.86
C MET A 41 8.48 0.19 -11.91
N SER A 42 7.62 1.06 -12.46
CA SER A 42 6.65 0.63 -13.45
C SER A 42 7.31 0.28 -14.78
N LYS A 43 6.94 -0.87 -15.35
CA LYS A 43 7.33 -1.28 -16.72
C LYS A 43 6.34 -0.81 -17.78
N SER A 44 5.21 -0.23 -17.36
CA SER A 44 4.16 0.27 -18.25
C SER A 44 3.62 1.61 -17.75
N ASN A 45 2.80 2.27 -18.56
CA ASN A 45 2.05 3.46 -18.16
C ASN A 45 0.78 3.14 -17.33
N LEU A 46 0.52 1.86 -17.05
CA LEU A 46 -0.61 1.41 -16.24
C LEU A 46 -0.13 0.90 -14.88
N LEU A 47 -0.65 1.49 -13.82
CA LEU A 47 -0.49 1.01 -12.44
C LEU A 47 -1.82 0.39 -11.99
N GLN A 48 -1.81 -0.90 -11.71
CA GLN A 48 -2.96 -1.62 -11.17
C GLN A 48 -2.75 -1.88 -9.69
N ILE A 49 -3.71 -1.45 -8.88
CA ILE A 49 -3.73 -1.70 -7.44
C ILE A 49 -5.01 -2.48 -7.16
N CYS A 50 -4.87 -3.65 -6.54
CA CYS A 50 -5.99 -4.51 -6.18
C CYS A 50 -6.05 -4.69 -4.67
N LEU A 51 -7.24 -4.54 -4.10
CA LEU A 51 -7.53 -4.86 -2.71
C LEU A 51 -8.28 -6.17 -2.71
N VAL A 52 -7.66 -7.21 -2.15
CA VAL A 52 -8.19 -8.57 -2.16
C VAL A 52 -8.77 -8.85 -0.78
N LYS A 53 -10.07 -9.09 -0.73
CA LYS A 53 -10.77 -9.48 0.50
C LYS A 53 -10.31 -10.89 0.92
N THR A 54 -9.65 -10.99 2.07
CA THR A 54 -9.15 -12.27 2.63
C THR A 54 -10.00 -12.80 3.78
N GLY A 55 -10.81 -11.94 4.41
CA GLY A 55 -11.71 -12.28 5.51
C GLY A 55 -13.09 -11.65 5.34
N GLU A 56 -13.79 -11.40 6.46
CA GLU A 56 -15.17 -10.88 6.42
C GLU A 56 -15.24 -9.36 6.21
N THR A 57 -14.22 -8.64 6.68
CA THR A 57 -14.13 -7.18 6.59
C THR A 57 -14.03 -6.68 5.15
N ILE A 58 -14.47 -5.44 4.91
CA ILE A 58 -14.43 -4.82 3.58
C ILE A 58 -13.08 -4.11 3.39
N PRO A 59 -12.32 -4.42 2.32
CA PRO A 59 -11.10 -3.70 2.01
C PRO A 59 -11.37 -2.22 1.72
N MET A 60 -10.51 -1.33 2.21
CA MET A 60 -10.69 0.11 2.04
C MET A 60 -9.37 0.84 1.81
N ILE A 61 -9.42 1.96 1.11
CA ILE A 61 -8.33 2.95 1.01
C ILE A 61 -8.96 4.32 1.23
N SER A 62 -8.40 5.10 2.16
CA SER A 62 -8.81 6.51 2.33
C SER A 62 -8.00 7.43 1.43
N THR A 63 -6.70 7.17 1.30
CA THR A 63 -5.79 8.02 0.52
C THR A 63 -4.81 7.17 -0.29
N LEU A 64 -4.76 7.41 -1.61
CA LEU A 64 -3.72 6.90 -2.51
C LEU A 64 -2.90 8.08 -3.03
N GLU A 65 -1.62 8.16 -2.67
CA GLU A 65 -0.69 9.19 -3.13
C GLU A 65 0.32 8.57 -4.10
N LEU A 66 0.47 9.18 -5.29
CA LEU A 66 1.48 8.81 -6.27
C LEU A 66 2.52 9.92 -6.37
N ARG A 67 3.79 9.58 -6.18
CA ARG A 67 4.91 10.52 -6.25
C ARG A 67 5.88 10.07 -7.33
N PRO A 68 5.93 10.73 -8.50
CA PRO A 68 6.93 10.44 -9.50
C PRO A 68 8.33 10.68 -8.92
N LEU A 69 9.23 9.72 -9.13
CA LEU A 69 10.63 9.82 -8.75
C LEU A 69 11.50 9.75 -10.01
N ARG A 70 12.69 10.35 -9.96
CA ARG A 70 13.65 10.21 -11.07
C ARG A 70 14.15 8.76 -11.10
N ASN A 71 14.44 8.25 -12.30
CA ASN A 71 14.92 6.87 -12.47
C ASN A 71 16.24 6.58 -11.74
N ASP A 72 17.04 7.61 -11.44
CA ASP A 72 18.30 7.52 -10.71
C ASP A 72 18.16 7.69 -9.19
N SER A 73 16.93 7.91 -8.68
CA SER A 73 16.68 8.12 -7.24
C SER A 73 16.91 6.84 -6.42
N TYR A 74 16.67 5.66 -7.02
CA TYR A 74 16.82 4.37 -6.37
C TYR A 74 17.32 3.32 -7.37
N ASN A 75 18.56 2.83 -7.19
CA ASN A 75 19.09 1.72 -7.96
C ASN A 75 18.64 0.39 -7.35
N THR A 76 17.68 -0.28 -7.99
CA THR A 76 17.25 -1.63 -7.59
C THR A 76 17.70 -2.65 -8.64
N ARG A 77 18.34 -3.74 -8.20
CA ARG A 77 18.75 -4.84 -9.08
C ARG A 77 17.68 -5.94 -9.19
N PHE A 78 16.72 -5.98 -8.27
CA PHE A 78 15.88 -7.16 -8.04
C PHE A 78 14.37 -6.88 -7.91
N GLY A 79 13.88 -5.66 -8.21
CA GLY A 79 12.44 -5.38 -8.23
C GLY A 79 11.99 -4.21 -7.33
N PRO A 80 10.68 -4.09 -7.05
CA PRO A 80 10.15 -3.07 -6.15
C PRO A 80 10.77 -3.20 -4.76
N LEU A 81 11.03 -2.06 -4.12
CA LEU A 81 11.54 -2.02 -2.75
C LEU A 81 10.40 -1.61 -1.82
N ASP A 82 10.07 -2.49 -0.88
CA ASP A 82 9.25 -2.10 0.26
C ASP A 82 9.99 -1.01 1.06
N LEU A 83 9.25 0.03 1.45
CA LEU A 83 9.79 1.03 2.34
C LEU A 83 9.99 0.40 3.73
N ILE A 84 11.24 0.43 4.22
CA ILE A 84 11.55 -0.02 5.58
C ILE A 84 11.15 1.05 6.60
N TYR A 85 11.60 2.30 6.42
CA TYR A 85 11.24 3.44 7.28
C TYR A 85 11.70 4.78 6.68
N ARG A 86 10.96 5.87 6.93
CA ARG A 86 11.37 7.24 6.56
C ARG A 86 12.07 7.93 7.72
N ARG A 87 13.35 8.30 7.51
CA ARG A 87 14.06 9.21 8.41
C ARG A 87 13.92 10.64 7.92
N HIS A 88 13.12 11.43 8.62
CA HIS A 88 13.14 12.88 8.44
C HIS A 88 14.35 13.44 9.17
N TYR A 89 15.28 14.03 8.42
CA TYR A 89 16.28 14.91 8.98
C TYR A 89 15.70 16.32 8.93
N THR A 90 15.49 16.91 10.11
CA THR A 90 15.22 18.35 10.27
C THR A 90 16.51 19.12 10.20
#